data_AF-A0A354Q6I1-F1
#
_entry.id   AF-A0A354Q6I1-F1
#
_cell.length_a   1.000
_cell.length_b   1.000
_cell.length_c   1.000
_cell.angle_alpha   90.00
_cell.angle_beta   90.00
_cell.angle_gamma   90.00
#
_symmetry.space_group_name_H-M   'P 1'
#
loop_
_entity.id
_entity.type
_entity.pdbx_description
1 polymer ?
#
loop_
_entity_poly.entity_id
_entity_poly.type
_entity_poly.pdbx_seq_one_letter_code
_entity_poly.pdbx_strand_id
1 'polypeptide(L)' 'EKSFKVSVLKVRTMNVRGKKKRLGRYQGLKSSWKKAIVTLKEGDTIEYFEGA' A
#
# COMPACT_ATOMS: atom_id res chain seq x y z
N GLU A 1 1.10 2.78 13.68
CA GLU A 1 0.42 2.72 14.99
C GLU A 1 -0.17 4.07 15.37
N LYS A 2 0.64 5.09 15.70
CA LYS A 2 0.16 6.39 16.23
C LYS A 2 -0.91 7.11 15.40
N SER A 3 -0.80 7.10 14.07
CA SER A 3 -1.76 7.79 13.19
C SER A 3 -3.15 7.18 13.16
N PHE A 4 -3.27 5.88 13.48
CA PHE A 4 -4.55 5.15 13.46
C PHE A 4 -4.89 4.53 14.82
N LYS A 5 -4.07 4.76 15.86
CA LYS A 5 -4.19 4.18 17.21
C LYS A 5 -4.46 2.67 17.25
N VAL A 6 -3.92 1.92 16.28
CA VAL A 6 -4.06 0.44 16.18
C VAL A 6 -2.76 -0.26 16.57
N SER A 7 -2.91 -1.48 17.08
CA SER A 7 -1.81 -2.40 17.41
C SER A 7 -1.43 -3.22 16.18
N VAL A 8 -0.18 -3.11 15.72
CA VAL A 8 0.30 -3.85 14.54
C VAL A 8 1.06 -5.09 14.99
N LEU A 9 0.64 -6.26 14.51
CA LEU A 9 1.33 -7.52 14.80
C LEU A 9 2.49 -7.78 13.83
N LYS A 10 2.29 -7.48 12.55
CA LYS A 10 3.29 -7.77 11.52
C LYS A 10 3.17 -6.83 10.33
N VAL A 11 4.32 -6.44 9.78
CA VAL A 11 4.40 -5.70 8.51
C VAL A 11 5.17 -6.52 7.49
N ARG A 12 4.58 -6.71 6.31
CA ARG A 12 5.28 -7.25 5.13
C ARG A 12 5.37 -6.16 4.09
N THR A 13 6.59 -5.85 3.63
CA THR A 13 6.79 -4.82 2.61
C THR A 13 7.25 -5.44 1.30
N MET A 14 6.90 -4.80 0.19
CA MET A 14 7.37 -5.16 -1.14
C MET A 14 7.58 -3.91 -1.99
N ASN A 15 8.61 -3.93 -2.84
CA ASN A 15 8.85 -2.86 -3.80
C ASN A 15 8.16 -3.20 -5.12
N VAL A 16 7.16 -2.40 -5.50
CA VAL A 16 6.38 -2.58 -6.73
C VAL A 16 6.97 -1.68 -7.80
N ARG A 17 7.63 -2.29 -8.79
CA ARG A 17 8.17 -1.58 -9.94
C ARG A 17 7.03 -0.98 -10.75
N GLY A 18 7.20 0.29 -11.15
CA GLY A 18 6.25 0.97 -12.00
C GLY A 18 6.10 0.26 -13.36
N LYS A 19 4.89 0.27 -13.91
CA LYS A 19 4.63 -0.34 -15.22
C LYS A 19 5.13 0.57 -16.33
N LYS A 20 5.79 -0.01 -17.34
CA LYS A 20 6.08 0.69 -18.61
C LYS A 20 4.76 0.99 -19.30
N LYS A 21 4.57 2.24 -19.72
CA LYS A 21 3.38 2.71 -20.44
C LYS A 21 3.82 3.61 -21.58
N ARG A 22 3.01 3.61 -22.64
CA ARG A 22 3.26 4.39 -23.85
C ARG A 22 2.08 5.32 -24.09
N LEU A 23 2.36 6.59 -24.36
CA LEU A 23 1.39 7.57 -24.83
C LEU A 23 1.83 8.06 -26.21
N GLY A 24 1.16 7.57 -27.25
CA GLY A 24 1.54 7.84 -28.64
C GLY A 24 2.99 7.45 -28.93
N ARG A 25 3.81 8.43 -29.33
CA ARG A 25 5.25 8.25 -29.61
C ARG A 25 6.14 8.10 -28.38
N TYR A 26 5.68 8.51 -27.20
CA TYR A 26 6.52 8.55 -26.00
C TYR A 26 6.32 7.31 -25.12
N GLN A 27 7.41 6.66 -24.74
CA GLN A 27 7.43 5.59 -23.75
C GLN A 27 7.94 6.12 -22.42
N GLY A 28 7.21 5.85 -21.34
CA GLY A 28 7.58 6.22 -19.98
C GLY A 28 7.34 5.09 -18.98
N LEU A 29 7.81 5.28 -17.76
CA LEU A 29 7.56 4.39 -16.65
C LEU A 29 6.65 5.11 -15.65
N LYS A 30 5.65 4.42 -15.11
CA LYS A 30 4.98 4.91 -13.90
C LYS A 30 5.97 4.92 -12.73
N SER A 31 5.74 5.75 -11.73
CA SER A 31 6.56 5.74 -10.52
C SER A 31 6.49 4.37 -9.84
N SER A 32 7.65 3.86 -9.43
CA SER A 32 7.71 2.70 -8.54
C SER A 32 7.23 3.11 -7.15
N TRP A 33 6.60 2.19 -6.43
CA TRP A 33 6.04 2.46 -5.12
C TRP A 33 6.28 1.29 -4.19
N LYS A 34 6.42 1.57 -2.89
CA LYS A 34 6.53 0.54 -1.86
C LYS A 34 5.14 0.23 -1.34
N LYS A 35 4.75 -1.04 -1.41
CA LYS A 35 3.51 -1.55 -0.83
C LYS A 35 3.83 -2.18 0.53
N ALA A 36 3.00 -1.91 1.52
CA ALA A 36 3.04 -2.59 2.81
C ALA A 36 1.70 -3.31 3.04
N ILE A 37 1.76 -4.58 3.42
CA ILE A 37 0.64 -5.37 3.91
C ILE A 37 0.83 -5.49 5.41
N VAL A 38 -0.16 -5.03 6.17
CA VAL A 38 -0.09 -4.90 7.62
C VAL A 38 -1.12 -5.84 8.24
N THR A 39 -0.67 -6.67 9.19
CA THR A 39 -1.53 -7.52 10.00
C THR A 39 -1.80 -6.82 11.33
N LEU A 40 -3.06 -6.55 11.61
CA LEU A 40 -3.53 -5.94 12.86
C LEU A 40 -3.87 -7.03 13.89
N LYS A 41 -3.98 -6.63 15.15
CA LYS A 41 -4.49 -7.51 16.20
C LYS A 41 -5.99 -7.73 16.03
N GLU A 42 -6.46 -8.92 16.40
CA GLU A 42 -7.90 -9.23 16.40
C GLU A 42 -8.66 -8.24 17.28
N GLY A 43 -9.61 -7.51 16.69
CA GLY A 43 -10.40 -6.46 17.34
C GLY A 43 -9.99 -5.02 17.00
N ASP A 44 -8.82 -4.81 16.39
CA ASP A 44 -8.40 -3.49 15.91
C ASP A 44 -8.83 -3.30 14.45
N THR A 45 -9.83 -2.44 14.22
CA THR A 45 -10.35 -2.11 12.89
C THR A 45 -9.95 -0.69 12.49
N ILE A 46 -9.64 -0.47 11.21
CA ILE A 46 -9.40 0.87 10.67
C ILE A 46 -10.64 1.29 9.86
N GLU A 47 -11.45 2.17 10.41
CA GLU A 47 -12.74 2.65 9.83
C GLU A 47 -12.62 3.20 8.40
N TYR A 48 -11.45 3.73 8.03
CA TYR A 48 -11.18 4.24 6.68
C TYR A 48 -11.14 3.17 5.57
N PHE A 49 -11.02 1.88 5.91
CA PHE A 49 -10.87 0.80 4.93
C PHE A 49 -12.07 -0.16 4.84
N GLU A 50 -13.12 0.01 5.65
CA GLU A 50 -14.31 -0.86 5.62
C GLU A 50 -15.36 -0.48 4.55
N GLY A 51 -15.21 0.66 3.88
CA GLY A 51 -16.15 1.16 2.87
C GLY A 51 -15.70 0.99 1.41
N ALA A 52 -15.30 -0.22 1.00
CA ALA A 52 -14.90 -0.55 -0.37
C ALA A 52 -15.69 -1.71 -0.97
#